data_AF-A0A441Z887-F1
#
_entry.id   AF-A0A441Z887-F1
#
_cell.length_a   1.000
_cell.length_b   1.000
_cell.length_c   1.000
_cell.angle_alpha   90.00
_cell.angle_beta   90.00
_cell.angle_gamma   90.00
#
_symmetry.space_group_name_H-M   'P 1'
#
loop_
_entity.id
_entity.type
_entity.pdbx_description
1 polymer ?
#
loop_
_entity_poly.entity_id
_entity_poly.type
_entity_poly.pdbx_seq_one_letter_code
_entity_poly.pdbx_strand_id
1 'polypeptide(L)'
;VQIAALRRTLADAANVANWIETLPRRGYRYVGPAVATNVPDTLAARATSGPSLPEKPSVAVLPFSNLSGDPQQEYFADGMVDDIITGLARIKWLFVIARNSTFSY
;
A
#
# COMPACT_ATOMS: atom_id res chain seq x y z
N VAL A 1 10.49 9.20 34.40
CA VAL A 1 11.81 8.83 33.81
C VAL A 1 12.56 10.11 33.47
N GLN A 2 13.80 10.30 33.96
CA GLN A 2 14.54 11.55 33.79
C GLN A 2 15.34 11.57 32.47
N ILE A 3 14.99 12.47 31.56
CA ILE A 3 15.65 12.60 30.24
C ILE A 3 17.16 12.95 30.34
N ALA A 4 17.56 13.60 31.43
CA ALA A 4 18.95 13.97 31.68
C ALA A 4 19.86 12.74 31.84
N ALA A 5 19.35 11.66 32.46
CA ALA A 5 20.11 10.42 32.57
C ALA A 5 20.33 9.77 31.20
N LEU A 6 19.30 9.76 30.35
CA LEU A 6 19.35 9.19 29.00
C LEU A 6 20.31 9.97 28.08
N ARG A 7 20.34 11.31 28.20
CA ARG A 7 21.31 12.15 27.49
C ARG A 7 22.74 11.85 27.91
N ARG A 8 22.99 11.68 29.21
CA ARG A 8 24.33 11.40 29.72
C ARG A 8 24.86 10.05 29.23
N THR A 9 24.05 9.00 29.29
CA THR A 9 24.46 7.66 28.84
C THR A 9 24.72 7.60 27.33
N LEU A 10 23.95 8.34 26.53
CA LEU A 10 24.13 8.38 25.07
C LEU A 10 25.33 9.23 24.64
N ALA A 11 25.64 10.31 25.36
CA ALA A 11 26.82 11.13 25.07
C ALA A 11 28.13 10.38 25.38
N ASP A 12 28.15 9.57 26.45
CA ASP A 12 29.32 8.78 26.87
C ASP A 12 29.66 7.66 25.86
N ALA A 13 28.63 7.02 25.28
CA ALA A 13 28.80 5.90 24.35
C ALA A 13 29.42 6.29 22.99
N ALA A 14 29.43 7.58 22.63
CA ALA A 14 29.75 7.98 21.27
C ALA A 14 30.48 9.32 21.10
N ASN A 15 30.87 9.98 22.20
CA ASN A 15 31.64 11.22 22.19
C ASN A 15 31.01 12.33 21.31
N VAL A 16 29.69 12.34 21.15
CA VAL A 16 28.92 13.36 20.41
C VAL A 16 27.71 13.79 21.24
N ALA A 17 27.51 15.09 21.40
CA ALA A 17 26.73 15.64 22.50
C ALA A 17 25.19 15.67 22.32
N ASN A 18 24.62 15.42 21.14
CA ASN A 18 23.19 15.68 20.90
C ASN A 18 22.48 14.63 20.03
N TRP A 19 21.99 13.56 20.66
CA TRP A 19 21.15 12.55 20.00
C TRP A 19 19.68 12.56 20.42
N ILE A 20 19.30 13.44 21.34
CA ILE A 20 17.92 13.58 21.81
C ILE A 20 17.47 15.02 21.62
N GLU A 21 16.59 15.22 20.64
CA GLU A 21 15.89 16.47 20.39
C GLU A 21 14.66 16.58 21.30
N THR A 22 14.48 17.73 21.97
CA THR A 22 13.28 17.99 22.76
C THR A 22 12.27 18.74 21.91
N LEU A 23 11.10 18.15 21.72
CA LEU A 23 9.99 18.76 21.00
C LEU A 23 9.01 19.36 22.01
N PRO A 24 8.85 20.69 22.06
CA PRO A 24 7.95 21.35 22.99
C PRO A 24 6.53 20.77 22.88
N ARG A 25 5.92 20.43 24.01
CA ARG A 25 4.56 19.88 24.11
C ARG A 25 4.35 18.52 23.41
N ARG A 26 5.40 17.89 22.88
CA ARG A 26 5.31 16.65 22.08
C ARG A 26 6.20 15.52 22.61
N GLY A 27 7.28 15.85 23.32
CA GLY A 27 8.15 14.88 23.99
C GLY A 27 9.59 14.92 23.50
N TYR A 28 10.23 13.76 23.38
CA TYR A 28 11.63 13.64 23.00
C TYR A 28 11.77 12.79 21.75
N ARG A 29 12.65 13.17 20.82
CA ARG A 29 12.95 12.45 19.60
C ARG A 29 14.42 12.02 19.61
N TYR A 30 14.68 10.75 19.33
CA TYR A 30 16.03 10.25 19.07
C TYR A 30 16.44 10.59 17.63
N VAL A 31 17.60 11.21 17.46
CA VAL A 31 18.17 11.64 16.18
C VAL A 31 19.60 11.12 15.98
N GLY A 32 20.02 10.11 16.76
CA GLY A 32 21.30 9.43 16.59
C GLY A 32 21.30 8.39 15.46
N PRO A 33 22.43 7.70 15.22
CA PRO A 33 22.56 6.66 14.21
C PRO A 33 21.46 5.60 14.36
N ALA A 34 20.94 5.12 13.22
CA ALA A 34 19.88 4.11 13.20
C ALA A 34 20.37 2.84 13.90
N VAL A 35 19.80 2.56 15.07
CA VAL A 35 20.02 1.31 15.78
C VAL A 35 19.26 0.24 15.00
N ALA A 36 19.98 -0.69 14.39
CA ALA A 36 19.39 -1.91 13.86
C ALA A 36 18.79 -2.68 15.05
N THR A 37 17.51 -2.49 15.30
CA THR A 37 16.78 -3.34 16.22
C THR A 37 16.63 -4.69 15.51
N ASN A 38 17.40 -5.69 15.93
CA ASN A 38 17.19 -7.09 15.54
C ASN A 38 15.88 -7.62 16.17
N VAL A 39 14.75 -6.98 15.82
CA VAL A 39 13.43 -7.55 16.05
C VAL A 39 13.29 -8.66 15.01
N PRO A 40 13.04 -9.91 15.40
CA PRO A 40 12.76 -10.95 14.42
C PRO A 40 11.55 -10.54 13.58
N ASP A 41 11.85 -10.25 12.32
CA ASP A 41 11.05 -9.53 11.33
C ASP A 41 9.90 -10.37 10.77
N THR A 42 9.04 -10.90 11.64
CA THR A 42 7.87 -11.67 11.20
C THR A 42 6.72 -10.77 10.72
N LEU A 43 6.71 -9.48 11.08
CA LEU A 43 5.69 -8.52 10.67
C LEU A 43 6.16 -7.55 9.55
N ALA A 44 7.43 -7.15 9.51
CA ALA A 44 7.93 -6.25 8.46
C ALA A 44 8.07 -6.93 7.09
N ALA A 45 8.29 -8.25 7.05
CA ALA A 45 8.27 -9.03 5.81
C ALA A 45 6.89 -8.98 5.09
N ARG A 46 5.81 -8.60 5.80
CA ARG A 46 4.46 -8.45 5.22
C ARG A 46 4.16 -7.03 4.71
N ALA A 47 4.94 -6.03 5.11
CA ALA A 47 4.68 -4.63 4.76
C ALA A 47 5.37 -4.19 3.46
N THR A 48 6.40 -4.92 3.01
CA THR A 48 7.10 -4.69 1.73
C THR A 48 6.70 -5.67 0.63
N SER A 49 5.82 -6.64 0.92
CA SER A 49 5.32 -7.62 -0.04
C SER A 49 3.89 -7.29 -0.49
N GLY A 50 3.66 -6.03 -0.88
CA GLY A 50 2.58 -5.76 -1.83
C GLY A 50 2.87 -6.52 -3.13
N PRO A 51 1.87 -7.07 -3.84
CA PRO A 51 2.12 -7.68 -5.14
C PRO A 51 2.85 -6.68 -6.01
N SER A 52 3.93 -7.12 -6.67
CA SER A 52 4.67 -6.29 -7.62
C SER A 52 3.67 -5.69 -8.61
N LEU A 53 3.65 -4.36 -8.71
CA LEU A 53 2.81 -3.66 -9.68
C LEU A 53 3.17 -4.20 -11.08
N PRO A 54 2.18 -4.54 -11.90
CA PRO A 54 2.46 -4.97 -13.27
C PRO A 54 3.24 -3.87 -13.98
N GLU A 55 4.28 -4.26 -14.73
CA GLU A 55 5.08 -3.32 -15.55
C GLU A 55 4.23 -2.66 -16.65
N LYS A 56 3.10 -3.29 -16.98
CA LYS A 56 2.14 -2.84 -17.98
C LYS A 56 1.02 -2.03 -17.31
N PRO A 57 0.54 -0.95 -17.97
CA PRO A 57 -0.66 -0.26 -17.53
C PRO A 57 -1.83 -1.25 -17.46
N SER A 58 -2.63 -1.15 -16.40
CA SER A 58 -3.72 -2.06 -16.12
C SER A 58 -5.08 -1.36 -16.20
N VAL A 59 -6.10 -2.11 -16.63
CA VAL A 59 -7.49 -1.64 -16.73
C VAL A 59 -8.43 -2.71 -16.17
N ALA A 60 -9.37 -2.27 -15.35
CA ALA A 60 -10.53 -3.04 -14.91
C ALA A 60 -11.80 -2.48 -15.57
N VAL A 61 -12.68 -3.39 -16.00
CA VAL A 61 -14.03 -3.05 -16.45
C VAL A 61 -15.00 -3.47 -15.35
N LEU A 62 -15.65 -2.49 -14.74
CA LEU A 62 -16.64 -2.71 -13.68
C LEU A 62 -18.00 -3.08 -14.27
N PRO A 63 -18.85 -3.80 -13.51
CA PRO A 63 -20.22 -4.08 -13.92
C PRO A 63 -20.98 -2.79 -14.27
N PHE A 64 -21.71 -2.82 -15.39
CA PHE A 64 -22.53 -1.68 -15.78
C PHE A 64 -23.86 -1.70 -15.03
N SER A 65 -24.29 -0.53 -14.57
CA SER A 65 -25.61 -0.39 -13.95
C SER A 65 -26.71 -0.47 -15.01
N ASN A 66 -27.71 -1.32 -14.79
CA ASN A 66 -28.90 -1.37 -15.63
C ASN A 66 -29.82 -0.18 -15.31
N LEU A 67 -29.82 0.84 -16.17
CA LEU A 67 -30.65 2.04 -16.01
C LEU A 67 -32.10 1.86 -16.49
N SER A 68 -32.42 0.75 -17.18
CA SER A 68 -33.78 0.50 -17.68
C SER A 68 -34.74 0.03 -16.57
N GLY A 69 -34.20 -0.55 -15.49
CA GLY A 69 -34.97 -1.19 -14.43
C GLY A 69 -35.58 -2.55 -14.79
N ASP A 70 -35.39 -3.03 -16.02
CA ASP A 70 -35.87 -4.34 -16.48
C ASP A 70 -34.80 -5.42 -16.20
N PRO A 71 -35.06 -6.42 -15.33
CA PRO A 71 -34.12 -7.50 -15.02
C PRO A 71 -33.68 -8.31 -16.25
N GLN A 72 -34.49 -8.35 -17.31
CA GLN A 72 -34.13 -9.07 -18.53
C GLN A 72 -32.94 -8.42 -19.27
N GLN A 73 -32.68 -7.13 -19.03
CA GLN A 73 -31.58 -6.40 -19.64
C GLN A 73 -30.27 -6.49 -18.86
N GLU A 74 -30.27 -7.13 -17.69
CA GLU A 74 -29.08 -7.30 -16.87
C GLU A 74 -28.02 -8.18 -17.57
N TYR A 75 -28.49 -9.22 -18.27
CA TYR A 75 -27.64 -10.04 -19.13
C TYR A 75 -26.99 -9.27 -20.28
N PHE A 76 -27.66 -8.23 -20.77
CA PHE A 76 -27.12 -7.39 -21.83
C PHE A 76 -25.98 -6.50 -21.30
N ALA A 77 -26.18 -5.88 -20.13
CA ALA A 77 -25.13 -5.13 -19.45
C ALA A 77 -23.91 -6.01 -19.15
N ASP A 78 -24.14 -7.22 -18.64
CA ASP A 78 -23.11 -8.21 -18.37
C ASP A 78 -22.37 -8.67 -19.64
N GLY A 79 -23.09 -8.88 -20.74
CA GLY A 79 -22.52 -9.24 -22.03
C GLY A 79 -21.66 -8.13 -22.63
N MET A 80 -22.06 -6.87 -22.48
CA MET A 80 -21.25 -5.72 -22.90
C MET A 80 -19.93 -5.63 -22.12
N VAL A 81 -19.96 -5.86 -20.81
CA VAL A 81 -18.75 -5.90 -19.99
C VAL A 81 -17.79 -6.98 -20.48
N ASP A 82 -18.31 -8.18 -20.80
CA ASP A 82 -17.50 -9.29 -21.29
C ASP A 82 -16.89 -9.03 -22.68
N ASP A 83 -17.63 -8.41 -23.58
CA ASP A 83 -17.13 -8.03 -24.90
C ASP A 83 -16.03 -6.96 -24.80
N ILE A 84 -16.19 -5.97 -23.91
CA ILE A 84 -15.15 -4.95 -23.67
C ILE A 84 -13.88 -5.59 -23.08
N ILE A 85 -14.02 -6.47 -22.07
CA ILE A 85 -12.88 -7.19 -21.49
C ILE A 85 -12.16 -7.99 -22.59
N THR A 86 -12.91 -8.71 -23.42
CA THR A 86 -12.37 -9.51 -24.52
C THR A 86 -11.67 -8.65 -25.57
N GLY A 87 -12.25 -7.50 -25.93
CA GLY A 87 -11.66 -6.55 -26.87
C GLY A 87 -10.35 -5.96 -26.34
N LEU A 88 -10.34 -5.51 -25.09
CA LEU A 88 -9.16 -4.95 -24.43
C LEU A 88 -8.06 -6.01 -24.23
N ALA A 89 -8.42 -7.27 -23.96
CA ALA A 89 -7.47 -8.36 -23.73
C ALA A 89 -6.58 -8.67 -24.96
N ARG A 90 -6.99 -8.26 -26.16
CA ARG A 90 -6.19 -8.41 -27.39
C ARG A 90 -5.03 -7.41 -27.46
N ILE A 91 -5.03 -6.37 -26.64
CA ILE A 91 -4.02 -5.31 -26.61
C ILE A 91 -2.82 -5.78 -25.78
N LYS A 92 -1.74 -6.21 -26.44
CA LYS A 92 -0.57 -6.85 -25.78
C LYS A 92 0.15 -5.99 -24.74
N TRP A 93 0.07 -4.67 -24.85
CA TRP A 93 0.70 -3.72 -23.92
C TRP A 93 -0.17 -3.37 -22.71
N LEU A 94 -1.43 -3.80 -22.70
CA LEU A 94 -2.38 -3.56 -21.62
C LEU A 94 -2.54 -4.83 -20.77
N PHE A 95 -2.67 -4.65 -19.45
CA PHE A 95 -3.04 -5.73 -18.53
C PHE A 95 -4.52 -5.60 -18.14
N VAL A 96 -5.37 -6.48 -18.67
CA VAL A 96 -6.81 -6.46 -18.38
C VAL A 96 -7.12 -7.35 -17.19
N ILE A 97 -7.81 -6.80 -16.20
CA ILE A 97 -8.23 -7.54 -15.00
C ILE A 97 -9.43 -8.43 -15.36
N ALA A 98 -9.41 -9.67 -14.87
CA ALA A 98 -10.45 -10.66 -15.15
C ALA A 98 -11.81 -10.24 -14.60
N ARG A 99 -12.89 -10.57 -15.34
CA ARG A 99 -14.29 -10.29 -14.98
C ARG A 99 -14.64 -10.67 -13.54
N ASN A 100 -14.28 -11.87 -13.11
CA ASN A 100 -14.63 -12.35 -11.77
C ASN A 100 -13.99 -11.51 -10.65
N SER A 101 -12.88 -10.85 -10.93
CA SER A 101 -12.21 -9.96 -9.97
C SER A 101 -12.86 -8.57 -9.91
N THR A 102 -13.48 -8.10 -10.99
CA THR A 102 -14.13 -6.78 -11.02
C THR A 102 -15.55 -6.80 -10.45
N PHE A 103 -16.25 -7.93 -10.54
CA PHE A 103 -17.61 -8.10 -10.00
C PHE A 103 -17.71 -8.12 -8.46
N SER A 104 -16.59 -7.99 -7.76
CA SER A 104 -16.54 -7.90 -6.29
C SER A 104 -16.59 -6.45 -5.76
N TYR A 105 -16.57 -5.46 -6.65
CA TYR A 105 -16.58 -4.02 -6.35
C TYR A 105 -17.80 -3.35 -6.97
#